data_AF-A0A4U9U5N6-F1
#
_entry.id   AF-A0A4U9U5N6-F1
#
_cell.length_a   1.000
_cell.length_b   1.000
_cell.length_c   1.000
_cell.angle_alpha   90.00
_cell.angle_beta   90.00
_cell.angle_gamma   90.00
#
_symmetry.space_group_name_H-M   'P 1'
#
loop_
_entity.id
_entity.type
_entity.pdbx_description
1 polymer ?
#
loop_
_entity_poly.entity_id
_entity_poly.type
_entity_poly.pdbx_seq_one_letter_code
_entity_poly.pdbx_strand_id
1 'polypeptide(L)' 'MTGNGLEQEGLPFPIRQSDALYEFEHQHELTHYLGERFSQVYHACKMGELMQFERLVTETEIDWMLKNA' A
#
# COMPACT_ATOMS: atom_id res chain seq x y z
N MET A 1 21.34 20.10 -6.84
CA MET A 1 21.22 19.00 -5.86
C MET A 1 21.73 17.76 -6.56
N THR A 2 22.98 17.39 -6.33
CA THR A 2 23.61 16.22 -6.97
C THR A 2 23.17 15.00 -6.19
N GLY A 3 22.30 14.17 -6.77
CA GLY A 3 21.97 12.86 -6.21
C GLY A 3 23.25 12.04 -6.07
N ASN A 4 23.34 11.26 -5.00
CA ASN A 4 24.50 10.50 -4.56
C ASN A 4 24.91 9.32 -5.49
N GLY A 5 24.67 9.42 -6.80
CA GLY A 5 25.45 8.82 -7.91
C GLY A 5 25.70 7.32 -7.92
N LEU A 6 25.22 6.57 -6.95
CA LEU A 6 25.22 5.11 -6.96
C LEU A 6 23.84 4.72 -7.51
N GLU A 7 23.81 4.22 -8.73
CA GLU A 7 22.70 3.38 -9.19
C GLU A 7 22.71 2.11 -8.33
N GLN A 8 22.24 2.23 -7.09
CA GLN A 8 21.89 1.07 -6.30
C GLN A 8 20.58 0.54 -6.87
N GLU A 9 20.58 -0.73 -7.26
CA GLU A 9 19.35 -1.51 -7.36
C GLU A 9 18.70 -1.48 -5.96
N GLY A 10 17.88 -0.45 -5.73
CA GLY A 10 17.06 -0.36 -4.55
C GLY A 10 16.08 -1.53 -4.53
N LEU A 11 15.60 -1.90 -3.34
CA LEU A 11 14.48 -2.81 -3.26
C LEU A 11 13.29 -2.21 -4.02
N PRO A 12 12.56 -3.02 -4.81
CA PRO A 12 11.40 -2.52 -5.54
C PRO A 12 10.36 -2.02 -4.55
N PHE A 13 9.67 -0.94 -4.91
CA PHE A 13 8.53 -0.48 -4.12
C PHE A 13 7.41 -1.52 -4.11
N PRO A 14 6.65 -1.60 -3.01
CA PRO A 14 5.48 -2.47 -2.93
C PRO A 14 4.48 -2.08 -4.02
N ILE A 15 4.07 -3.07 -4.81
CA ILE A 15 3.11 -2.87 -5.92
C ILE A 15 1.65 -3.05 -5.46
N ARG A 16 1.44 -3.71 -4.31
CA ARG A 16 0.12 -3.86 -3.70
C ARG A 16 0.00 -2.93 -2.50
N GLN A 17 -1.20 -2.37 -2.33
CA GLN A 17 -1.51 -1.52 -1.18
C GLN A 17 -1.40 -2.26 0.16
N SER A 18 -1.71 -3.56 0.20
CA SER A 18 -1.50 -4.42 1.38
C SER A 18 -0.04 -4.40 1.85
N ASP A 19 0.87 -4.60 0.91
CA ASP A 19 2.30 -4.71 1.17
C ASP A 19 2.86 -3.34 1.56
N ALA A 20 2.39 -2.28 0.90
CA ALA A 20 2.76 -0.91 1.23
C ALA A 20 2.32 -0.49 2.65
N LEU A 21 1.13 -0.91 3.09
CA LEU A 21 0.64 -0.59 4.44
C LEU A 21 1.38 -1.40 5.51
N TYR A 22 1.71 -2.66 5.22
CA TYR A 22 2.58 -3.46 6.08
C TYR A 22 3.96 -2.80 6.25
N GLU A 23 4.63 -2.41 5.16
CA GLU A 23 5.92 -1.73 5.24
C GLU A 23 5.83 -0.37 5.95
N PHE A 24 4.74 0.38 5.75
CA PHE A 24 4.51 1.65 6.43
C PHE A 24 4.43 1.50 7.96
N GLU A 25 3.76 0.46 8.46
CA GLU A 25 3.65 0.16 9.90
C GLU A 25 5.02 -0.12 10.54
N HIS A 26 5.95 -0.70 9.79
CA HIS A 26 7.28 -1.08 10.27
C HIS A 26 8.35 0.00 10.03
N GLN A 27 8.03 1.08 9.30
CA GLN A 27 8.98 2.13 8.95
C GLN A 27 8.99 3.27 9.97
N HIS A 28 9.91 3.17 10.94
CA HIS A 28 10.04 4.15 12.03
C HIS A 28 10.33 5.57 11.52
N GLU A 29 11.17 5.72 10.51
CA GLU A 29 11.56 7.04 9.99
C GLU A 29 10.37 7.80 9.40
N LEU A 30 9.50 7.11 8.66
CA LEU A 30 8.28 7.71 8.11
C LEU A 30 7.34 8.17 9.24
N THR A 31 7.22 7.36 10.29
CA THR A 31 6.42 7.73 11.46
C THR A 31 7.00 8.94 12.19
N HIS A 32 8.32 9.05 12.30
CA HIS A 32 8.99 10.20 12.89
C HIS A 32 8.75 11.48 12.05
N TYR A 33 8.89 11.42 10.72
CA TYR A 33 8.73 12.59 9.86
C TYR A 33 7.28 13.04 9.69
N LEU A 34 6.33 12.10 9.62
CA LEU A 34 4.90 12.40 9.44
C LEU A 34 4.18 12.69 10.76
N GLY A 35 4.73 12.21 11.87
CA GLY A 35 4.17 12.31 13.21
C GLY A 35 3.28 11.11 13.55
N GLU A 36 3.45 10.62 14.78
CA GLU A 36 2.82 9.39 15.27
C GLU A 36 1.28 9.39 15.10
N ARG A 37 0.63 10.48 15.52
CA ARG A 37 -0.83 10.61 15.41
C ARG A 37 -1.30 10.56 13.96
N PHE A 38 -0.57 11.21 13.05
CA PHE A 38 -0.93 11.20 11.63
C PHE A 38 -0.78 9.79 11.06
N SER A 39 0.36 9.13 11.31
CA SER A 39 0.63 7.79 10.82
C SER A 39 -0.42 6.77 11.29
N GLN A 40 -0.84 6.84 12.56
CA GLN A 40 -1.89 5.98 13.10
C GLN A 40 -3.23 6.18 12.38
N VAL A 41 -3.67 7.44 12.23
CA VAL A 41 -4.94 7.75 11.55
C VAL A 41 -4.89 7.37 10.07
N TYR A 42 -3.79 7.70 9.40
CA TYR A 42 -3.58 7.36 8.00
C TYR A 42 -3.65 5.85 7.77
N HIS A 43 -2.91 5.07 8.57
CA HIS A 43 -2.88 3.62 8.46
C HIS A 43 -4.27 3.00 8.69
N ALA A 44 -4.98 3.43 9.73
CA ALA A 44 -6.33 2.95 10.03
C ALA A 44 -7.32 3.23 8.89
N CYS A 45 -7.30 4.45 8.33
CA CYS A 45 -8.16 4.81 7.21
C CYS A 45 -7.84 3.97 5.96
N LYS A 46 -6.56 3.80 5.63
CA LYS A 46 -6.13 3.05 4.44
C LYS A 46 -6.34 1.55 4.54
N MET A 47 -6.24 0.99 5.75
CA MET A 47 -6.67 -0.37 6.03
C MET A 47 -8.17 -0.54 5.83
N GLY A 48 -8.98 0.40 6.33
CA GLY A 48 -10.43 0.40 6.10
C GLY A 48 -10.79 0.47 4.62
N GLU A 49 -10.12 1.32 3.85
CA GLU A 49 -10.29 1.43 2.40
C GLU A 49 -9.95 0.11 1.68
N LEU A 50 -8.82 -0.52 2.03
CA LEU A 50 -8.42 -1.81 1.47
C LEU A 50 -9.45 -2.91 1.77
N MET A 51 -9.92 -3.01 3.01
CA MET A 51 -10.93 -3.99 3.41
C MET A 51 -12.26 -3.79 2.68
N GLN A 52 -12.63 -2.53 2.37
CA GLN A 52 -13.82 -2.25 1.57
C GLN A 52 -13.62 -2.70 0.13
N PHE A 53 -12.47 -2.39 -0.46
CA PHE A 53 -12.13 -2.80 -1.82
C PHE A 53 -12.17 -4.34 -1.97
N GLU A 54 -11.52 -5.08 -1.07
CA GLU A 54 -11.45 -6.54 -1.12
C GLU A 54 -12.80 -7.25 -0.93
N ARG A 55 -13.81 -6.57 -0.36
CA ARG A 55 -15.16 -7.11 -0.20
C ARG A 55 -16.04 -6.91 -1.43
N LEU A 56 -15.64 -6.04 -2.35
CA LEU A 56 -16.40 -5.78 -3.56
C LEU A 56 -16.02 -6.81 -4.61
N VAL A 57 -16.97 -7.65 -5.00
CA VAL A 57 -16.85 -8.40 -6.25
C VAL A 57 -17.20 -7.44 -7.38
N THR A 58 -16.21 -7.10 -8.18
CA THR A 58 -16.37 -6.18 -9.30
C THR A 58 -17.12 -6.84 -10.46
N GLU A 59 -17.81 -6.06 -11.28
CA GLU A 59 -18.47 -6.56 -12.50
C GLU A 59 -17.49 -7.31 -13.40
N THR A 60 -16.22 -6.88 -13.44
CA THR A 60 -15.16 -7.55 -14.19
C THR A 60 -14.86 -8.96 -13.65
N GLU A 61 -14.84 -9.13 -12.33
CA GLU A 61 -14.64 -10.45 -11.71
C GLU A 61 -15.84 -11.37 -11.95
N ILE A 62 -17.06 -10.84 -11.87
CA ILE A 62 -18.29 -11.60 -12.20
C ILE A 62 -18.26 -12.05 -13.65
N ASP A 63 -17.99 -11.13 -14.58
CA ASP A 63 -17.92 -11.43 -16.01
C ASP A 63 -16.86 -12.49 -16.33
N TRP A 64 -15.70 -12.42 -15.67
CA TRP A 64 -14.64 -13.39 -15.86
C TRP A 64 -15.00 -14.76 -15.28
N MET A 65 -15.60 -14.80 -14.09
CA MET A 65 -16.06 -16.05 -13.47
C MET A 65 -17.17 -16.73 -14.28
N LEU A 66 -18.09 -15.96 -14.87
CA LEU A 66 -19.20 -16.50 -15.68
C LEU A 66 -18.77 -16.92 -17.10
N LYS A 67 -17.77 -16.26 -17.69
CA LYS A 67 -17.25 -16.60 -19.04
C LYS A 67 -16.29 -17.79 -19.04
N ASN A 68 -15.70 -18.12 -17.89
CA ASN A 68 -14.75 -19.22 -17.73
C ASN A 68 -15.27 -20.35 -16.81
N ALA A 69 -16.58 -20.38 -16.53
CA ALA A 69 -17.24 -21.47 -15.82
C ALA A 69 -17.65 -22.62 -16.78
#